data_AF-A0A1V6J7F4-F1
#
_entry.id   AF-A0A1V6J7F4-F1
#
_cell.length_a   1.000
_cell.length_b   1.000
_cell.length_c   1.000
_cell.angle_alpha   90.00
_cell.angle_beta   90.00
_cell.angle_gamma   90.00
#
_symmetry.space_group_name_H-M   'P 1'
#
loop_
_entity.id
_entity.type
_entity.pdbx_description
1 polymer ?
#
loop_
_entity_poly.entity_id
_entity_poly.type
_entity_poly.pdbx_seq_one_letter_code
_entity_poly.pdbx_strand_id
1 'polypeptide(L)'
;MVAVISHDEMKASILRLARQQAGIGIAGLLVLVLATTLISRSISRPVSRLASAAETLSAGDLDAVLPAPRGNDEVSHLTRAFNRMRDSLRRHIADLRETTAARERMHSELRIARDIQMGLIPKTFPPFPDRTDLDLHAVLEPAREVGGDFYDFFLLDSNRIVLAIGDVSGKGVPAALFMAVTRSFLRSAFRAETDPAAALTRINHDLIEGNDSCMFVTLFCAVLDLGTGELRYANAGHNPPVIRQPDGRIEWIEQPHGPIAGVTADARYTTGTHSLPADAALVLYTDGVTEAMNPGGNLYGETRLADHLAQQPLAADCRTTTDSLLRSIHQFADGAEQSDDITLLLIRRRQPADAPPTDEMCLTITNTLADQQRAMDELDTFLDAHPVPPKQQYAIRLALEELLTNVVKYAYTDNVPHPIHIHLRLATPPTLTITDDGQPFNPLQDAPPPTLDGPAEDRPIGGLGLHLIQSLGMTLHYRRENSRNILTVLFPPA
;
A
#
# COMPACT_ATOMS: atom_id res chain seq x y z
N MET A 1 30.25 -80.51 101.83
CA MET A 1 29.11 -81.14 101.17
C MET A 1 29.23 -80.81 99.69
N VAL A 2 29.85 -81.68 98.90
CA VAL A 2 30.08 -81.44 97.46
C VAL A 2 28.89 -82.05 96.73
N ALA A 3 27.99 -81.20 96.22
CA ALA A 3 26.83 -81.64 95.47
C ALA A 3 27.28 -82.10 94.07
N VAL A 4 27.15 -83.40 93.80
CA VAL A 4 27.38 -83.99 92.48
C VAL A 4 26.10 -83.79 91.67
N ILE A 5 26.08 -82.77 90.82
CA ILE A 5 24.96 -82.53 89.89
C ILE A 5 25.11 -83.51 88.72
N SER A 6 24.06 -84.28 88.45
CA SER A 6 23.97 -85.20 87.32
C SER A 6 24.05 -84.43 85.99
N HIS A 7 24.91 -84.89 85.09
CA HIS A 7 25.08 -84.29 83.76
C HIS A 7 23.77 -84.24 82.94
N ASP A 8 22.80 -85.10 83.24
CA ASP A 8 21.53 -85.19 82.51
C ASP A 8 20.47 -84.18 82.99
N GLU A 9 20.44 -83.84 84.29
CA GLU A 9 19.51 -82.82 84.82
C GLU A 9 19.90 -81.41 84.37
N MET A 10 21.19 -81.13 84.30
CA MET A 10 21.72 -79.87 83.78
C MET A 10 21.41 -79.72 82.28
N LYS A 11 21.57 -80.80 81.49
CA LYS A 11 21.17 -80.81 80.07
C LYS A 11 19.68 -80.62 79.86
N ALA A 12 18.82 -81.25 80.66
CA ALA A 12 17.36 -81.12 80.55
C ALA A 12 16.87 -79.68 80.81
N SER A 13 17.47 -79.01 81.80
CA SER A 13 17.18 -77.62 82.15
C SER A 13 17.59 -76.64 81.04
N ILE A 14 18.78 -76.85 80.47
CA ILE A 14 19.30 -76.08 79.33
C ILE A 14 18.43 -76.29 78.09
N LEU A 15 18.03 -77.55 77.80
CA LEU A 15 17.16 -77.88 76.66
C LEU A 15 15.75 -77.27 76.79
N ARG A 16 15.20 -77.17 78.01
CA ARG A 16 13.89 -76.54 78.25
C ARG A 16 13.93 -75.03 78.03
N LEU A 17 14.95 -74.34 78.56
CA LEU A 17 15.18 -72.92 78.33
C LEU A 17 15.45 -72.62 76.85
N ALA A 18 16.27 -73.45 76.18
CA ALA A 18 16.54 -73.32 74.76
C ALA A 18 15.27 -73.48 73.90
N ARG A 19 14.38 -74.43 74.22
CA ARG A 19 13.08 -74.58 73.53
C ARG A 19 12.14 -73.41 73.77
N GLN A 20 12.10 -72.84 74.98
CA GLN A 20 11.29 -71.64 75.27
C GLN A 20 11.81 -70.40 74.54
N GLN A 21 13.13 -70.16 74.56
CA GLN A 21 13.75 -69.07 73.80
C GLN A 21 13.54 -69.24 72.29
N ALA A 22 13.67 -70.47 71.77
CA ALA A 22 13.36 -70.77 70.38
C ALA A 22 11.88 -70.52 70.04
N GLY A 23 10.95 -70.89 70.93
CA GLY A 23 9.52 -70.64 70.74
C GLY A 23 9.16 -69.14 70.70
N ILE A 24 9.74 -68.34 71.60
CA ILE A 24 9.58 -66.88 71.59
C ILE A 24 10.18 -66.27 70.32
N GLY A 25 11.37 -66.74 69.92
CA GLY A 25 12.02 -66.31 68.67
C GLY A 25 11.16 -66.60 67.44
N ILE A 26 10.57 -67.79 67.35
CA ILE A 26 9.67 -68.19 66.25
C ILE A 26 8.40 -67.34 66.25
N ALA A 27 7.76 -67.13 67.41
CA ALA A 27 6.56 -66.31 67.51
C ALA A 27 6.83 -64.84 67.12
N GLY A 28 7.95 -64.27 67.58
CA GLY A 28 8.39 -62.93 67.19
C GLY A 28 8.65 -62.82 65.68
N LEU A 29 9.28 -63.83 65.08
CA LEU A 29 9.50 -63.89 63.64
C LEU A 29 8.17 -63.96 62.86
N LEU A 30 7.21 -64.76 63.31
CA LEU A 30 5.88 -64.85 62.69
C LEU A 30 5.12 -63.53 62.75
N VAL A 31 5.18 -62.81 63.88
CA VAL A 31 4.56 -61.48 64.03
C VAL A 31 5.23 -60.46 63.10
N LEU A 32 6.56 -60.46 63.00
CA LEU A 32 7.29 -59.60 62.07
C LEU A 32 6.91 -59.89 60.61
N VAL A 33 6.84 -61.17 60.22
CA VAL A 33 6.41 -61.57 58.88
C VAL A 33 4.96 -61.13 58.62
N LEU A 34 4.06 -61.30 59.59
CA LEU A 34 2.67 -60.86 59.48
C LEU A 34 2.56 -59.34 59.36
N ALA A 35 3.24 -58.57 60.21
CA ALA A 35 3.25 -57.11 60.16
C ALA A 35 3.83 -56.61 58.82
N THR A 36 4.94 -57.19 58.36
CA THR A 36 5.57 -56.86 57.07
C THR A 36 4.63 -57.15 55.90
N THR A 37 3.95 -58.30 55.92
CA THR A 37 3.00 -58.65 54.86
C THR A 37 1.74 -57.78 54.89
N LEU A 38 1.27 -57.36 56.07
CA LEU A 38 0.16 -56.40 56.19
C LEU A 38 0.54 -55.03 55.65
N ILE A 39 1.65 -54.43 56.12
CA ILE A 39 2.15 -53.12 55.65
C ILE A 39 2.44 -53.15 54.15
N SER A 40 3.08 -54.22 53.66
CA SER A 40 3.34 -54.38 52.23
C SER A 40 2.05 -54.40 51.41
N ARG A 41 0.99 -55.05 51.92
CA ARG A 41 -0.30 -55.14 51.24
C ARG A 41 -1.14 -53.86 51.34
N SER A 42 -1.11 -53.15 52.46
CA SER A 42 -1.93 -51.94 52.68
C SER A 42 -1.28 -50.66 52.17
N ILE A 43 0.05 -50.54 52.17
CA ILE A 43 0.76 -49.29 51.84
C ILE A 43 1.70 -49.48 50.65
N SER A 44 2.69 -50.38 50.74
CA SER A 44 3.79 -50.44 49.75
C SER A 44 3.30 -50.81 48.35
N ARG A 45 2.40 -51.80 48.23
CA ARG A 45 1.86 -52.24 46.93
C ARG A 45 1.01 -51.17 46.23
N PRO A 46 0.03 -50.51 46.89
CA PRO A 46 -0.71 -49.41 46.27
C PRO A 46 0.17 -48.24 45.83
N VAL A 47 1.12 -47.80 46.67
CA VAL A 47 2.02 -46.67 46.34
C VAL A 47 2.93 -47.01 45.15
N SER A 48 3.51 -48.21 45.12
CA SER A 48 4.32 -48.67 43.98
C SER A 48 3.51 -48.72 42.67
N ARG A 49 2.22 -49.10 42.74
CA ARG A 49 1.33 -49.06 41.57
C ARG A 49 1.00 -47.65 41.10
N LEU A 50 0.78 -46.71 42.02
CA LEU A 50 0.60 -45.30 41.68
C LEU A 50 1.86 -44.71 41.05
N ALA A 51 3.05 -45.05 41.57
CA ALA A 51 4.32 -44.62 41.01
C ALA A 51 4.49 -45.12 39.56
N SER A 52 4.25 -46.41 39.33
CA SER A 52 4.29 -46.98 37.97
C SER A 52 3.25 -46.34 37.04
N ALA A 53 2.04 -46.05 37.54
CA ALA A 53 1.01 -45.38 36.74
C ALA A 53 1.34 -43.90 36.45
N ALA A 54 2.13 -43.24 37.31
CA ALA A 54 2.65 -41.90 37.04
C ALA A 54 3.72 -41.91 35.94
N GLU A 55 4.57 -42.95 35.89
CA GLU A 55 5.54 -43.15 34.80
C GLU A 55 4.84 -43.39 33.45
N THR A 56 3.75 -44.18 33.43
CA THR A 56 2.97 -44.36 32.20
C THR A 56 2.27 -43.07 31.77
N LEU A 57 1.76 -42.29 32.74
CA LEU A 57 1.13 -41.01 32.48
C LEU A 57 2.11 -39.99 31.90
N SER A 58 3.33 -39.92 32.43
CA SER A 58 4.38 -39.03 31.91
C SER A 58 4.90 -39.46 30.54
N ALA A 59 4.81 -40.76 30.22
CA ALA A 59 5.06 -41.29 28.88
C ALA A 59 3.92 -41.01 27.87
N GLY A 60 2.82 -40.39 28.31
CA GLY A 60 1.71 -39.96 27.46
C GLY A 60 0.50 -40.89 27.41
N ASP A 61 0.51 -42.00 28.16
CA ASP A 61 -0.65 -42.91 28.28
C ASP A 61 -1.61 -42.43 29.39
N LEU A 62 -2.61 -41.65 28.98
CA LEU A 62 -3.67 -41.14 29.87
C LEU A 62 -4.80 -42.16 30.11
N ASP A 63 -4.80 -43.29 29.40
CA ASP A 63 -5.82 -44.34 29.50
C ASP A 63 -5.40 -45.46 30.48
N ALA A 64 -4.17 -45.38 31.02
CA ALA A 64 -3.66 -46.30 32.02
C ALA A 64 -4.64 -46.49 33.20
N VAL A 65 -4.90 -47.75 33.53
CA VAL A 65 -5.83 -48.14 34.60
C VAL A 65 -5.21 -47.83 35.96
N LEU A 66 -5.82 -46.89 36.67
CA LEU A 66 -5.40 -46.54 38.03
C LEU A 66 -6.00 -47.49 39.07
N PRO A 67 -5.26 -47.81 40.15
CA PRO A 67 -5.80 -48.62 41.23
C PRO A 67 -7.02 -47.95 41.86
N ALA A 68 -8.07 -48.71 42.12
CA ALA A 68 -9.25 -48.18 42.80
C ALA A 68 -8.89 -47.74 44.23
N PRO A 69 -9.35 -46.56 44.70
CA PRO A 69 -9.15 -46.15 46.08
C PRO A 69 -9.85 -47.15 47.01
N ARG A 70 -9.11 -47.75 47.94
CA ARG A 70 -9.63 -48.71 48.93
C ARG A 70 -9.47 -48.11 50.32
N GLY A 71 -10.54 -48.12 51.12
CA GLY A 71 -10.53 -47.53 52.46
C GLY A 71 -10.54 -46.01 52.44
N ASN A 72 -10.31 -45.41 53.61
CA ASN A 72 -10.37 -43.96 53.81
C ASN A 72 -9.10 -43.40 54.47
N ASP A 73 -7.96 -44.00 54.13
CA ASP A 73 -6.63 -43.63 54.58
C ASP A 73 -5.96 -42.62 53.63
N GLU A 74 -4.73 -42.23 53.96
CA GLU A 74 -3.91 -41.28 53.20
C GLU A 74 -3.62 -41.79 51.77
N VAL A 75 -3.46 -43.11 51.61
CA VAL A 75 -3.21 -43.75 50.31
C VAL A 75 -4.44 -43.63 49.40
N SER A 76 -5.64 -43.83 49.95
CA SER A 76 -6.91 -43.60 49.25
C SER A 76 -7.10 -42.13 48.86
N HIS A 77 -6.71 -41.18 49.72
CA HIS A 77 -6.76 -39.76 49.40
C HIS A 77 -5.80 -39.39 48.26
N LEU A 78 -4.56 -39.90 48.30
CA LEU A 78 -3.57 -39.72 47.23
C LEU A 78 -4.07 -40.31 45.90
N THR A 79 -4.65 -41.52 45.93
CA THR A 79 -5.24 -42.17 44.75
C THR A 79 -6.33 -41.31 44.12
N ARG A 80 -7.23 -40.73 44.93
CA ARG A 80 -8.29 -39.82 44.45
C ARG A 80 -7.73 -38.52 43.88
N ALA A 81 -6.72 -37.93 44.52
CA ALA A 81 -6.05 -36.73 44.01
C ALA A 81 -5.39 -36.99 42.66
N PHE A 82 -4.70 -38.13 42.52
CA PHE A 82 -4.05 -38.55 41.29
C PHE A 82 -5.06 -38.82 40.16
N ASN A 83 -6.18 -39.51 40.46
CA ASN A 83 -7.29 -39.69 39.50
C ASN A 83 -7.81 -38.34 38.99
N ARG A 84 -8.09 -37.39 39.90
CA ARG A 84 -8.57 -36.04 39.52
C ARG A 84 -7.55 -35.31 38.64
N MET A 85 -6.26 -35.43 38.94
CA MET A 85 -5.20 -34.83 38.14
C MET A 85 -5.15 -35.43 36.73
N ARG A 86 -5.17 -36.76 36.59
CA ARG A 86 -5.24 -37.44 35.29
C ARG A 86 -6.46 -36.99 34.49
N ASP A 87 -7.64 -36.99 35.10
CA ASP A 87 -8.88 -36.63 34.41
C ASP A 87 -8.90 -35.15 34.02
N SER A 88 -8.25 -34.28 34.81
CA SER A 88 -8.03 -32.87 34.45
C SER A 88 -7.06 -32.72 33.28
N LEU A 89 -5.93 -33.45 33.30
CA LEU A 89 -4.95 -33.45 32.21
C LEU A 89 -5.57 -33.95 30.91
N ARG A 90 -6.35 -35.04 30.97
CA ARG A 90 -7.07 -35.57 29.81
C ARG A 90 -8.01 -34.54 29.19
N ARG A 91 -8.82 -33.86 30.03
CA ARG A 91 -9.71 -32.79 29.55
C ARG A 91 -8.93 -31.64 28.94
N HIS A 92 -7.84 -31.20 29.59
CA HIS A 92 -7.03 -30.10 29.09
C HIS A 92 -6.34 -30.44 27.75
N ILE A 93 -5.84 -31.66 27.59
CA ILE A 93 -5.25 -32.13 26.33
C ILE A 93 -6.31 -32.25 25.23
N ALA A 94 -7.52 -32.72 25.56
CA ALA A 94 -8.62 -32.77 24.59
C ALA A 94 -9.03 -31.35 24.13
N ASP A 95 -9.19 -30.43 25.07
CA ASP A 95 -9.53 -29.02 24.81
C ASP A 95 -8.43 -28.32 23.99
N LEU A 96 -7.16 -28.52 24.35
CA LEU A 96 -6.01 -28.01 23.58
C LEU A 96 -5.99 -28.58 22.15
N ARG A 97 -6.29 -29.87 21.96
CA ARG A 97 -6.37 -30.48 20.63
C ARG A 97 -7.50 -29.89 19.80
N GLU A 98 -8.68 -29.73 20.38
CA GLU A 98 -9.84 -29.17 19.69
C GLU A 98 -9.61 -27.71 19.29
N THR A 99 -9.12 -26.89 20.23
CA THR A 99 -8.81 -25.47 19.99
C THR A 99 -7.68 -25.29 18.96
N THR A 100 -6.62 -26.11 19.03
CA THR A 100 -5.54 -26.10 18.03
C THR A 100 -6.09 -26.48 16.66
N ALA A 101 -6.86 -27.57 16.55
CA ALA A 101 -7.42 -28.01 15.27
C ALA A 101 -8.43 -27.00 14.68
N ALA A 102 -9.19 -26.29 15.53
CA ALA A 102 -10.07 -25.22 15.09
C ALA A 102 -9.28 -24.01 14.59
N ARG A 103 -8.21 -23.63 15.28
CA ARG A 103 -7.31 -22.54 14.89
C ARG A 103 -6.59 -22.83 13.58
N GLU A 104 -6.07 -24.05 13.40
CA GLU A 104 -5.44 -24.49 12.15
C GLU A 104 -6.40 -24.45 10.96
N ARG A 105 -7.65 -24.89 11.16
CA ARG A 105 -8.70 -24.78 10.15
C ARG A 105 -8.97 -23.33 9.76
N MET A 106 -9.15 -22.43 10.72
CA MET A 106 -9.34 -21.00 10.46
C MET A 106 -8.15 -20.38 9.71
N HIS A 107 -6.90 -20.66 10.10
CA HIS A 107 -5.74 -20.17 9.36
C HIS A 107 -5.70 -20.70 7.93
N SER A 108 -6.07 -21.97 7.71
CA SER A 108 -6.15 -22.53 6.36
C SER A 108 -7.21 -21.82 5.51
N GLU A 109 -8.38 -21.54 6.07
CA GLU A 109 -9.45 -20.80 5.38
C GLU A 109 -9.03 -19.36 5.05
N LEU A 110 -8.36 -18.67 5.97
CA LEU A 110 -7.85 -17.31 5.75
C LEU A 110 -6.74 -17.27 4.69
N ARG A 111 -5.87 -18.28 4.61
CA ARG A 111 -4.87 -18.38 3.52
C ARG A 111 -5.54 -18.54 2.16
N ILE A 112 -6.59 -19.36 2.06
CA ILE A 112 -7.37 -19.49 0.82
C ILE A 112 -8.00 -18.13 0.45
N ALA A 113 -8.55 -17.42 1.44
CA ALA A 113 -9.09 -16.07 1.21
C ALA A 113 -8.01 -15.09 0.72
N ARG A 114 -6.80 -15.15 1.28
CA ARG A 114 -5.63 -14.38 0.81
C ARG A 114 -5.31 -14.68 -0.64
N ASP A 115 -5.23 -15.96 -1.01
CA ASP A 115 -4.90 -16.37 -2.37
C ASP A 115 -5.96 -15.88 -3.38
N ILE A 116 -7.24 -15.90 -2.99
CA ILE A 116 -8.33 -15.35 -3.78
C ILE A 116 -8.18 -13.83 -3.91
N GLN A 117 -7.97 -13.12 -2.80
CA GLN A 117 -7.79 -11.67 -2.76
C GLN A 117 -6.62 -11.23 -3.66
N MET A 118 -5.45 -11.84 -3.49
CA MET A 118 -4.26 -11.61 -4.32
C MET A 118 -4.44 -12.12 -5.75
N GLY A 119 -5.49 -12.92 -6.03
CA GLY A 119 -5.92 -13.31 -7.37
C GLY A 119 -6.71 -12.21 -8.10
N LEU A 120 -7.35 -11.30 -7.36
CA LEU A 120 -8.14 -10.20 -7.92
C LEU A 120 -7.27 -9.03 -8.38
N ILE A 121 -6.13 -8.80 -7.72
CA ILE A 121 -5.26 -7.65 -7.96
C ILE A 121 -4.26 -7.95 -9.10
N PRO A 122 -3.95 -6.98 -9.98
CA PRO A 122 -2.94 -7.17 -11.03
C PRO A 122 -1.59 -7.56 -10.44
N LYS A 123 -1.00 -8.68 -10.88
CA LYS A 123 0.27 -9.20 -10.33
C LYS A 123 1.30 -9.62 -11.38
N THR A 124 0.98 -9.42 -12.66
CA THR A 124 1.88 -9.70 -13.77
C THR A 124 2.61 -8.43 -14.17
N PHE A 125 3.93 -8.48 -14.15
CA PHE A 125 4.79 -7.33 -14.46
C PHE A 125 5.95 -7.76 -15.38
N PRO A 126 6.24 -7.01 -16.47
CA PRO A 126 5.52 -5.82 -16.92
C PRO A 126 4.10 -6.19 -17.40
N PRO A 127 3.09 -5.34 -17.14
CA PRO A 127 1.70 -5.66 -17.48
C PRO A 127 1.40 -5.55 -18.98
N PHE A 128 2.18 -4.74 -19.70
CA PHE A 128 2.06 -4.51 -21.14
C PHE A 128 3.43 -4.74 -21.79
N PRO A 129 3.88 -6.01 -21.96
CA PRO A 129 5.23 -6.32 -22.41
C PRO A 129 5.56 -5.79 -23.81
N ASP A 130 4.55 -5.57 -24.64
CA ASP A 130 4.70 -5.05 -26.00
C ASP A 130 4.84 -3.52 -26.04
N ARG A 131 4.74 -2.84 -24.89
CA ARG A 131 4.83 -1.38 -24.77
C ARG A 131 6.20 -0.96 -24.25
N THR A 132 6.84 -0.03 -24.96
CA THR A 132 8.13 0.56 -24.56
C THR A 132 7.99 1.96 -23.97
N ASP A 133 6.81 2.56 -24.11
CA ASP A 133 6.45 3.91 -23.64
C ASP A 133 6.03 3.94 -22.16
N LEU A 134 6.10 2.80 -21.47
CA LEU A 134 5.56 2.62 -20.13
C LEU A 134 6.41 1.64 -19.31
N ASP A 135 6.75 2.06 -18.10
CA ASP A 135 7.29 1.20 -17.05
C ASP A 135 6.35 1.27 -15.83
N LEU A 136 5.96 0.13 -15.28
CA LEU A 136 4.97 0.05 -14.22
C LEU A 136 5.28 -1.13 -13.30
N HIS A 137 5.29 -0.88 -12.00
CA HIS A 137 5.39 -1.92 -10.99
C HIS A 137 4.55 -1.57 -9.76
N ALA A 138 4.00 -2.59 -9.11
CA ALA A 138 3.24 -2.42 -7.87
C ALA A 138 3.46 -3.58 -6.90
N VAL A 139 3.29 -3.27 -5.62
CA VAL A 139 3.44 -4.19 -4.49
C VAL A 139 2.29 -3.95 -3.53
N LEU A 140 1.79 -5.05 -2.94
CA LEU A 140 0.86 -5.06 -1.82
C LEU A 140 1.35 -6.12 -0.83
N GLU A 141 1.73 -5.71 0.37
CA GLU A 141 2.07 -6.58 1.50
C GLU A 141 1.02 -6.42 2.60
N PRO A 142 0.05 -7.35 2.72
CA PRO A 142 -0.96 -7.27 3.77
C PRO A 142 -0.36 -7.48 5.16
N ALA A 143 -0.75 -6.66 6.14
CA ALA A 143 -0.34 -6.77 7.54
C ALA A 143 -0.94 -7.99 8.25
N ARG A 144 -2.06 -8.51 7.74
CA ARG A 144 -2.73 -9.73 8.21
C ARG A 144 -2.84 -10.76 7.09
N GLU A 145 -3.54 -11.87 7.35
CA GLU A 145 -3.80 -12.87 6.31
C GLU A 145 -4.49 -12.23 5.09
N VAL A 146 -5.48 -11.35 5.31
CA VAL A 146 -6.16 -10.55 4.28
C VAL A 146 -6.25 -9.08 4.68
N GLY A 147 -6.18 -8.19 3.68
CA GLY A 147 -6.04 -6.74 3.84
C GLY A 147 -7.22 -5.91 3.34
N GLY A 148 -7.23 -4.61 3.63
CA GLY A 148 -8.17 -3.63 3.08
C GLY A 148 -7.65 -2.94 1.82
N ASP A 149 -6.32 -2.90 1.68
CA ASP A 149 -5.65 -2.21 0.58
C ASP A 149 -5.82 -2.89 -0.78
N PHE A 150 -5.78 -2.07 -1.83
CA PHE A 150 -5.65 -2.53 -3.20
C PHE A 150 -5.05 -1.49 -4.13
N TYR A 151 -4.62 -1.98 -5.29
CA TYR A 151 -4.38 -1.17 -6.46
C TYR A 151 -5.02 -1.80 -7.70
N ASP A 152 -5.24 -1.01 -8.73
CA ASP A 152 -5.60 -1.51 -10.06
C ASP A 152 -5.01 -0.60 -11.14
N PHE A 153 -4.79 -1.19 -12.31
CA PHE A 153 -4.43 -0.44 -13.51
C PHE A 153 -4.95 -1.15 -14.75
N PHE A 154 -5.37 -0.39 -15.75
CA PHE A 154 -5.83 -0.95 -17.02
C PHE A 154 -5.88 0.13 -18.09
N LEU A 155 -5.65 -0.28 -19.34
CA LEU A 155 -5.82 0.60 -20.50
C LEU A 155 -7.30 0.86 -20.75
N LEU A 156 -7.66 2.14 -20.94
CA LEU A 156 -8.96 2.53 -21.51
C LEU A 156 -8.96 2.34 -23.03
N ASP A 157 -7.81 2.66 -23.65
CA ASP A 157 -7.55 2.57 -25.08
C ASP A 157 -6.02 2.48 -25.34
N SER A 158 -5.59 2.72 -26.58
CA SER A 158 -4.18 2.65 -26.96
C SER A 158 -3.30 3.68 -26.27
N ASN A 159 -3.83 4.80 -25.79
CA ASN A 159 -3.04 5.93 -25.28
C ASN A 159 -3.33 6.29 -23.82
N ARG A 160 -4.46 5.86 -23.26
CA ARG A 160 -4.87 6.22 -21.90
C ARG A 160 -4.89 5.03 -20.96
N ILE A 161 -4.25 5.19 -19.80
CA ILE A 161 -4.22 4.20 -18.72
C ILE A 161 -4.93 4.74 -17.47
N VAL A 162 -5.76 3.91 -16.85
CA VAL A 162 -6.31 4.15 -15.52
C VAL A 162 -5.36 3.60 -14.48
N LEU A 163 -5.17 4.36 -13.41
CA LEU A 163 -4.44 4.00 -12.21
C LEU A 163 -5.35 4.21 -11.01
N ALA A 164 -5.36 3.28 -10.07
CA ALA A 164 -6.07 3.45 -8.82
C ALA A 164 -5.35 2.78 -7.67
N ILE A 165 -5.46 3.39 -6.49
CA ILE A 165 -5.02 2.84 -5.21
C ILE A 165 -6.04 3.22 -4.15
N GLY A 166 -6.30 2.33 -3.20
CA GLY A 166 -7.20 2.65 -2.10
C GLY A 166 -6.98 1.77 -0.89
N ASP A 167 -7.43 2.30 0.24
CA ASP A 167 -7.41 1.66 1.56
C ASP A 167 -8.81 1.66 2.16
N VAL A 168 -9.27 0.47 2.56
CA VAL A 168 -10.59 0.24 3.13
C VAL A 168 -10.51 0.27 4.65
N SER A 169 -11.42 1.02 5.27
CA SER A 169 -11.56 1.08 6.72
C SER A 169 -11.75 -0.30 7.36
N GLY A 170 -11.01 -0.57 8.43
CA GLY A 170 -11.08 -1.84 9.13
C GLY A 170 -10.01 -2.82 8.65
N LYS A 171 -10.07 -4.08 9.10
CA LYS A 171 -9.04 -5.10 8.80
C LYS A 171 -9.66 -6.48 8.66
N GLY A 172 -8.95 -7.40 8.00
CA GLY A 172 -9.39 -8.78 7.88
C GLY A 172 -10.47 -8.97 6.81
N VAL A 173 -11.30 -10.01 6.98
CA VAL A 173 -12.23 -10.48 5.95
C VAL A 173 -13.24 -9.42 5.48
N PRO A 174 -13.90 -8.63 6.37
CA PRO A 174 -14.84 -7.60 5.92
C PRO A 174 -14.18 -6.56 5.01
N ALA A 175 -13.00 -6.06 5.39
CA ALA A 175 -12.24 -5.07 4.61
C ALA A 175 -11.85 -5.64 3.23
N ALA A 176 -11.39 -6.89 3.18
CA ALA A 176 -11.04 -7.57 1.94
C ALA A 176 -12.23 -7.75 0.98
N LEU A 177 -13.42 -8.03 1.51
CA LEU A 177 -14.65 -8.15 0.70
C LEU A 177 -15.07 -6.79 0.15
N PHE A 178 -15.06 -5.75 0.96
CA PHE A 178 -15.41 -4.40 0.53
C PHE A 178 -14.39 -3.84 -0.47
N MET A 179 -13.10 -4.16 -0.31
CA MET A 179 -12.07 -3.89 -1.30
C MET A 179 -12.42 -4.52 -2.67
N ALA A 180 -12.81 -5.79 -2.70
CA ALA A 180 -13.16 -6.48 -3.94
C ALA A 180 -14.39 -5.85 -4.64
N VAL A 181 -15.36 -5.40 -3.85
CA VAL A 181 -16.54 -4.65 -4.33
C VAL A 181 -16.12 -3.30 -4.89
N THR A 182 -15.34 -2.51 -4.15
CA THR A 182 -14.80 -1.21 -4.59
C THR A 182 -14.06 -1.33 -5.90
N ARG A 183 -13.15 -2.31 -6.03
CA ARG A 183 -12.42 -2.56 -7.27
C ARG A 183 -13.35 -2.91 -8.44
N SER A 184 -14.41 -3.66 -8.19
CA SER A 184 -15.39 -4.01 -9.22
C SER A 184 -16.17 -2.77 -9.71
N PHE A 185 -16.59 -1.90 -8.78
CA PHE A 185 -17.21 -0.62 -9.12
C PHE A 185 -16.25 0.32 -9.84
N LEU A 186 -14.98 0.39 -9.41
CA LEU A 186 -13.94 1.16 -10.09
C LEU A 186 -13.87 0.79 -11.59
N ARG A 187 -13.70 -0.51 -11.89
CA ARG A 187 -13.60 -0.97 -13.28
C ARG A 187 -14.89 -0.73 -14.07
N SER A 188 -16.06 -0.83 -13.42
CA SER A 188 -17.36 -0.55 -14.04
C SER A 188 -17.55 0.93 -14.35
N ALA A 189 -17.16 1.81 -13.43
CA ALA A 189 -17.28 3.25 -13.55
C ALA A 189 -16.41 3.79 -14.68
N PHE A 190 -15.13 3.42 -14.71
CA PHE A 190 -14.17 3.87 -15.74
C PHE A 190 -14.42 3.31 -17.14
N ARG A 191 -15.28 2.28 -17.29
CA ARG A 191 -15.78 1.84 -18.61
C ARG A 191 -16.83 2.79 -19.19
N ALA A 192 -17.54 3.52 -18.33
CA ALA A 192 -18.61 4.42 -18.73
C ALA A 192 -18.15 5.88 -18.73
N GLU A 193 -17.30 6.27 -17.76
CA GLU A 193 -16.85 7.63 -17.54
C GLU A 193 -15.33 7.71 -17.61
N THR A 194 -14.81 8.57 -18.50
CA THR A 194 -13.36 8.82 -18.60
C THR A 194 -12.90 9.95 -17.67
N ASP A 195 -13.83 10.71 -17.08
CA ASP A 195 -13.51 11.74 -16.11
C ASP A 195 -13.40 11.14 -14.68
N PRO A 196 -12.24 11.27 -14.00
CA PRO A 196 -12.03 10.66 -12.69
C PRO A 196 -13.04 11.12 -11.62
N ALA A 197 -13.44 12.39 -11.61
CA ALA A 197 -14.42 12.87 -10.63
C ALA A 197 -15.80 12.26 -10.86
N ALA A 198 -16.27 12.20 -12.11
CA ALA A 198 -17.54 11.53 -12.44
C ALA A 198 -17.51 10.04 -12.07
N ALA A 199 -16.41 9.35 -12.39
CA ALA A 199 -16.22 7.95 -12.01
C ALA A 199 -16.25 7.76 -10.49
N LEU A 200 -15.53 8.61 -9.74
CA LEU A 200 -15.45 8.53 -8.28
C LEU A 200 -16.78 8.89 -7.60
N THR A 201 -17.54 9.85 -8.12
CA THR A 201 -18.90 10.15 -7.64
C THR A 201 -19.82 8.94 -7.82
N ARG A 202 -19.72 8.25 -8.97
CA ARG A 202 -20.49 7.02 -9.20
C ARG A 202 -20.06 5.88 -8.27
N ILE A 203 -18.75 5.66 -8.10
CA ILE A 203 -18.23 4.66 -7.16
C ILE A 203 -18.74 4.94 -5.74
N ASN A 204 -18.70 6.20 -5.28
CA ASN A 204 -19.22 6.57 -3.96
C ASN A 204 -20.72 6.27 -3.82
N HIS A 205 -21.52 6.55 -4.85
CA HIS A 205 -22.94 6.23 -4.86
C HIS A 205 -23.18 4.71 -4.74
N ASP A 206 -22.50 3.93 -5.59
CA ASP A 206 -22.61 2.47 -5.62
C ASP A 206 -22.12 1.82 -4.31
N LEU A 207 -21.11 2.41 -3.66
CA LEU A 207 -20.59 1.94 -2.37
C LEU A 207 -21.52 2.23 -1.18
N ILE A 208 -22.40 3.21 -1.28
CA ILE A 208 -23.33 3.54 -0.18
C ILE A 208 -24.56 2.64 -0.22
N GLU A 209 -24.96 2.19 -1.42
CA GLU A 209 -26.08 1.28 -1.59
C GLU A 209 -25.77 -0.09 -0.92
N GLY A 210 -26.47 -0.39 0.17
CA GLY A 210 -26.29 -1.65 0.92
C GLY A 210 -25.10 -1.67 1.89
N ASN A 211 -24.52 -0.52 2.23
CA ASN A 211 -23.42 -0.41 3.19
C ASN A 211 -23.89 -0.35 4.66
N ASP A 212 -24.57 -1.40 5.12
CA ASP A 212 -25.05 -1.50 6.51
C ASP A 212 -23.90 -1.53 7.55
N SER A 213 -22.69 -1.85 7.10
CA SER A 213 -21.49 -1.93 7.95
C SER A 213 -20.79 -0.58 8.13
N CYS A 214 -21.30 0.50 7.52
CA CYS A 214 -20.71 1.84 7.55
C CYS A 214 -19.20 1.86 7.21
N MET A 215 -18.76 0.95 6.32
CA MET A 215 -17.36 0.91 5.90
C MET A 215 -17.10 1.96 4.84
N PHE A 216 -15.87 2.42 4.75
CA PHE A 216 -15.48 3.45 3.80
C PHE A 216 -14.13 3.12 3.18
N VAL A 217 -13.79 3.82 2.12
CA VAL A 217 -12.53 3.63 1.40
C VAL A 217 -11.93 4.99 1.06
N THR A 218 -10.65 5.16 1.39
CA THR A 218 -9.85 6.23 0.82
C THR A 218 -9.42 5.77 -0.58
N LEU A 219 -9.62 6.60 -1.61
CA LEU A 219 -9.39 6.17 -2.99
C LEU A 219 -8.76 7.31 -3.81
N PHE A 220 -7.61 7.03 -4.41
CA PHE A 220 -7.05 7.84 -5.48
C PHE A 220 -7.26 7.13 -6.81
N CYS A 221 -7.77 7.85 -7.81
CA CYS A 221 -7.89 7.33 -9.17
C CYS A 221 -7.46 8.38 -10.19
N ALA A 222 -6.81 7.93 -11.25
CA ALA A 222 -6.28 8.79 -12.29
C ALA A 222 -6.38 8.15 -13.68
N VAL A 223 -6.47 9.01 -14.69
CA VAL A 223 -6.32 8.69 -16.10
C VAL A 223 -5.09 9.44 -16.61
N LEU A 224 -4.09 8.69 -17.04
CA LEU A 224 -2.87 9.22 -17.65
C LEU A 224 -2.94 9.02 -19.16
N ASP A 225 -2.79 10.12 -19.91
CA ASP A 225 -2.51 10.08 -21.34
C ASP A 225 -1.00 9.87 -21.56
N LEU A 226 -0.63 8.73 -22.14
CA LEU A 226 0.76 8.33 -22.37
C LEU A 226 1.44 9.14 -23.48
N GLY A 227 0.65 9.71 -24.39
CA GLY A 227 1.14 10.54 -25.50
C GLY A 227 1.51 11.94 -25.03
N THR A 228 0.60 12.63 -24.34
CA THR A 228 0.79 14.02 -23.90
C THR A 228 1.44 14.11 -22.52
N GLY A 229 1.29 13.08 -21.68
CA GLY A 229 1.65 13.12 -20.26
C GLY A 229 0.57 13.78 -19.38
N GLU A 230 -0.61 14.11 -19.92
CA GLU A 230 -1.70 14.68 -19.12
C GLU A 230 -2.22 13.66 -18.10
N LEU A 231 -2.11 13.98 -16.81
CA LEU A 231 -2.64 13.21 -15.70
C LEU A 231 -3.89 13.90 -15.17
N ARG A 232 -5.05 13.29 -15.38
CA ARG A 232 -6.32 13.70 -14.76
C ARG A 232 -6.59 12.80 -13.57
N TYR A 233 -6.95 13.34 -12.42
CA TYR A 233 -7.16 12.53 -11.21
C TYR A 233 -8.27 13.07 -10.31
N ALA A 234 -8.75 12.20 -9.42
CA ALA A 234 -9.63 12.56 -8.32
C ALA A 234 -9.20 11.78 -7.07
N ASN A 235 -9.27 12.46 -5.92
CA ASN A 235 -8.83 11.92 -4.63
C ASN A 235 -9.98 11.97 -3.60
N ALA A 236 -10.39 10.83 -3.06
CA ALA A 236 -11.36 10.66 -1.99
C ALA A 236 -10.68 10.44 -0.64
N GLY A 237 -9.93 11.45 -0.15
CA GLY A 237 -9.27 11.41 1.16
C GLY A 237 -8.09 10.44 1.26
N HIS A 238 -7.51 10.02 0.14
CA HIS A 238 -6.32 9.18 0.07
C HIS A 238 -5.03 10.01 0.12
N ASN A 239 -3.91 9.36 0.40
CA ASN A 239 -2.59 9.98 0.49
C ASN A 239 -2.23 10.74 -0.81
N PRO A 240 -1.58 11.92 -0.70
CA PRO A 240 -1.18 12.69 -1.87
C PRO A 240 -0.12 11.92 -2.69
N PRO A 241 -0.32 11.74 -4.00
CA PRO A 241 0.69 11.16 -4.87
C PRO A 241 2.01 11.95 -4.87
N VAL A 242 3.11 11.23 -5.15
CA VAL A 242 4.43 11.83 -5.35
C VAL A 242 4.82 11.71 -6.83
N ILE A 243 5.30 12.81 -7.41
CA ILE A 243 5.99 12.82 -8.70
C ILE A 243 7.49 12.95 -8.42
N ARG A 244 8.25 11.99 -8.95
CA ARG A 244 9.70 12.08 -9.06
C ARG A 244 10.06 12.52 -10.47
N GLN A 245 10.57 13.74 -10.58
CA GLN A 245 11.01 14.35 -11.82
C GLN A 245 12.26 13.63 -12.40
N PRO A 246 12.55 13.79 -13.71
CA PRO A 246 13.71 13.17 -14.35
C PRO A 246 15.05 13.62 -13.75
N ASP A 247 15.10 14.82 -13.17
CA ASP A 247 16.26 15.38 -12.46
C ASP A 247 16.38 14.87 -11.00
N GLY A 248 15.43 14.06 -10.54
CA GLY A 248 15.36 13.52 -9.18
C GLY A 248 14.62 14.41 -8.18
N ARG A 249 14.13 15.59 -8.59
CA ARG A 249 13.30 16.44 -7.73
C ARG A 249 11.98 15.75 -7.37
N ILE A 250 11.53 15.94 -6.14
CA ILE A 250 10.28 15.42 -5.62
C ILE A 250 9.22 16.52 -5.61
N GLU A 251 8.02 16.19 -6.09
CA GLU A 251 6.86 17.05 -6.16
C GLU A 251 5.63 16.31 -5.64
N TRP A 252 4.79 16.99 -4.85
CA TRP A 252 3.60 16.42 -4.23
C TRP A 252 2.33 16.92 -4.91
N ILE A 253 1.35 16.04 -5.10
CA ILE A 253 0.05 16.40 -5.67
C ILE A 253 -0.98 16.60 -4.53
N GLU A 254 -1.13 17.84 -4.07
CA GLU A 254 -1.92 18.18 -2.85
C GLU A 254 -3.37 18.62 -3.10
N GLN A 255 -3.85 18.78 -4.34
CA GLN A 255 -5.21 19.27 -4.61
C GLN A 255 -5.77 18.71 -5.91
N PRO A 256 -7.08 18.43 -6.07
CA PRO A 256 -8.16 18.59 -5.11
C PRO A 256 -8.43 17.32 -4.29
N HIS A 257 -8.67 17.50 -2.98
CA HIS A 257 -9.19 16.44 -2.09
C HIS A 257 -10.71 16.54 -1.96
N GLY A 258 -11.40 15.43 -2.18
CA GLY A 258 -12.82 15.24 -1.87
C GLY A 258 -13.04 14.41 -0.61
N PRO A 259 -14.29 14.29 -0.12
CA PRO A 259 -14.62 13.48 1.04
C PRO A 259 -14.34 11.99 0.80
N ILE A 260 -14.06 11.25 1.87
CA ILE A 260 -13.85 9.80 1.82
C ILE A 260 -15.05 9.10 1.18
N ALA A 261 -14.80 8.13 0.30
CA ALA A 261 -15.84 7.42 -0.44
C ALA A 261 -16.54 6.38 0.45
N GLY A 262 -17.85 6.22 0.26
CA GLY A 262 -18.70 5.30 1.04
C GLY A 262 -19.35 5.95 2.27
N VAL A 263 -19.14 7.25 2.51
CA VAL A 263 -19.65 7.97 3.69
C VAL A 263 -20.83 8.89 3.37
N THR A 264 -20.68 9.77 2.38
CA THR A 264 -21.67 10.82 2.08
C THR A 264 -22.32 10.58 0.72
N ALA A 265 -23.64 10.37 0.69
CA ALA A 265 -24.38 10.01 -0.54
C ALA A 265 -24.23 11.03 -1.67
N ASP A 266 -24.31 12.32 -1.33
CA ASP A 266 -24.26 13.43 -2.30
C ASP A 266 -22.84 13.99 -2.51
N ALA A 267 -21.81 13.22 -2.15
CA ALA A 267 -20.42 13.66 -2.33
C ALA A 267 -20.11 13.90 -3.81
N ARG A 268 -19.56 15.09 -4.09
CA ARG A 268 -19.03 15.46 -5.39
C ARG A 268 -17.51 15.56 -5.31
N TYR A 269 -16.87 15.00 -6.31
CA TYR A 269 -15.42 15.07 -6.48
C TYR A 269 -15.07 16.09 -7.56
N THR A 270 -13.83 16.55 -7.56
CA THR A 270 -13.30 17.48 -8.56
C THR A 270 -12.14 16.81 -9.27
N THR A 271 -12.09 16.94 -10.59
CA THR A 271 -10.96 16.45 -11.38
C THR A 271 -9.82 17.44 -11.29
N GLY A 272 -8.72 17.01 -10.69
CA GLY A 272 -7.42 17.68 -10.78
C GLY A 272 -6.71 17.32 -12.08
N THR A 273 -5.81 18.19 -12.51
CA THR A 273 -4.95 17.97 -13.68
C THR A 273 -3.50 18.23 -13.31
N HIS A 274 -2.61 17.36 -13.76
CA HIS A 274 -1.17 17.52 -13.65
C HIS A 274 -0.51 17.10 -14.97
N SER A 275 0.72 17.55 -15.21
CA SER A 275 1.56 16.99 -16.27
C SER A 275 2.53 15.99 -15.67
N LEU A 276 2.64 14.80 -16.28
CA LEU A 276 3.68 13.82 -16.00
C LEU A 276 4.68 13.86 -17.17
N PRO A 277 5.81 14.56 -17.01
CA PRO A 277 6.84 14.64 -18.04
C PRO A 277 7.37 13.26 -18.44
N ALA A 278 7.99 13.19 -19.61
CA ALA A 278 8.70 11.99 -20.02
C ALA A 278 9.77 11.64 -18.97
N ASP A 279 9.92 10.35 -18.68
CA ASP A 279 10.80 9.76 -17.68
C ASP A 279 10.55 10.17 -16.22
N ALA A 280 9.52 10.98 -15.95
CA ALA A 280 9.03 11.21 -14.60
C ALA A 280 8.24 9.99 -14.10
N ALA A 281 8.37 9.71 -12.80
CA ALA A 281 7.66 8.62 -12.14
C ALA A 281 6.58 9.16 -11.21
N LEU A 282 5.34 8.71 -11.39
CA LEU A 282 4.26 8.89 -10.43
C LEU A 282 4.29 7.71 -9.45
N VAL A 283 4.30 8.03 -8.17
CA VAL A 283 4.35 7.10 -7.04
C VAL A 283 3.07 7.26 -6.24
N LEU A 284 2.28 6.20 -6.20
CA LEU A 284 1.07 6.07 -5.39
C LEU A 284 1.36 5.11 -4.24
N TYR A 285 0.86 5.43 -3.05
CA TYR A 285 1.12 4.65 -1.84
C TYR A 285 -0.03 4.77 -0.85
N THR A 286 -0.15 3.78 0.04
CA THR A 286 -1.08 3.80 1.19
C THR A 286 -0.35 4.24 2.47
N ASP A 287 -1.11 4.67 3.47
CA ASP A 287 -0.58 5.16 4.74
C ASP A 287 0.30 4.13 5.47
N GLY A 288 0.12 2.81 5.26
CA GLY A 288 1.00 1.78 5.78
C GLY A 288 2.48 1.94 5.40
N VAL A 289 2.79 2.68 4.33
CA VAL A 289 4.17 3.11 4.01
C VAL A 289 4.67 4.17 4.99
N THR A 290 3.90 5.23 5.20
CA THR A 290 4.29 6.37 6.04
C THR A 290 4.15 6.09 7.52
N GLU A 291 3.20 5.24 7.90
CA GLU A 291 2.89 4.83 9.26
C GLU A 291 3.65 3.57 9.70
N ALA A 292 4.49 3.00 8.83
CA ALA A 292 5.42 1.95 9.22
C ALA A 292 6.25 2.40 10.42
N MET A 293 6.22 1.62 11.50
CA MET A 293 6.71 2.05 12.81
C MET A 293 7.95 1.25 13.21
N ASN A 294 8.95 1.93 13.76
CA ASN A 294 10.12 1.28 14.35
C ASN A 294 9.86 0.85 15.81
N PRO A 295 10.75 0.05 16.46
CA PRO A 295 10.56 -0.38 17.85
C PRO A 295 10.49 0.77 18.87
N GLY A 296 11.00 1.96 18.49
CA GLY A 296 10.91 3.18 19.29
C GLY A 296 9.60 3.96 19.13
N GLY A 297 8.65 3.47 18.33
CA GLY A 297 7.36 4.12 18.11
C GLY A 297 7.39 5.28 17.11
N ASN A 298 8.47 5.45 16.35
CA ASN A 298 8.58 6.51 15.34
C ASN A 298 8.08 5.99 14.00
N LEU A 299 7.32 6.83 13.28
CA LEU A 299 6.81 6.55 11.95
C LEU A 299 7.89 6.78 10.87
N TYR A 300 7.81 6.06 9.76
CA TYR A 300 8.69 6.24 8.60
C TYR A 300 8.52 7.65 8.02
N GLY A 301 7.27 8.07 7.82
CA GLY A 301 6.88 9.41 7.45
C GLY A 301 7.18 9.80 5.99
N GLU A 302 6.53 10.87 5.55
CA GLU A 302 6.61 11.38 4.17
C GLU A 302 8.00 11.92 3.83
N THR A 303 8.72 12.49 4.80
CA THR A 303 10.09 13.00 4.59
C THR A 303 11.04 11.89 4.17
N ARG A 304 11.02 10.73 4.84
CA ARG A 304 11.88 9.60 4.47
C ARG A 304 11.50 9.02 3.13
N LEU A 305 10.20 8.95 2.83
CA LEU A 305 9.70 8.52 1.52
C LEU A 305 10.25 9.42 0.42
N ALA A 306 10.11 10.74 0.55
CA ALA A 306 10.63 11.70 -0.41
C ALA A 306 12.16 11.61 -0.56
N ASP A 307 12.89 11.57 0.55
CA ASP A 307 14.36 11.46 0.54
C ASP A 307 14.84 10.17 -0.15
N HIS A 308 14.18 9.05 0.12
CA HIS A 308 14.52 7.76 -0.48
C HIS A 308 14.25 7.75 -1.99
N LEU A 309 13.13 8.32 -2.43
CA LEU A 309 12.79 8.46 -3.85
C LEU A 309 13.78 9.39 -4.57
N ALA A 310 14.15 10.52 -3.96
CA ALA A 310 15.09 11.49 -4.54
C ALA A 310 16.47 10.86 -4.77
N GLN A 311 16.91 9.97 -3.87
CA GLN A 311 18.22 9.32 -3.93
C GLN A 311 18.29 8.11 -4.88
N GLN A 312 17.16 7.66 -5.45
CA GLN A 312 17.20 6.58 -6.43
C GLN A 312 17.99 6.98 -7.67
N PRO A 313 18.72 6.04 -8.31
CA PRO A 313 19.36 6.31 -9.61
C PRO A 313 18.32 6.77 -10.64
N LEU A 314 18.64 7.81 -11.44
CA LEU A 314 17.73 8.31 -12.48
C LEU A 314 17.30 7.21 -13.48
N ALA A 315 18.20 6.26 -13.75
CA ALA A 315 17.95 5.15 -14.66
C ALA A 315 17.21 3.95 -14.03
N ALA A 316 16.92 3.97 -12.72
CA ALA A 316 16.24 2.85 -12.05
C ALA A 316 14.87 2.59 -12.68
N ASP A 317 14.50 1.32 -12.83
CA ASP A 317 13.14 0.93 -13.24
C ASP A 317 12.16 0.94 -12.07
N CYS A 318 10.86 0.97 -12.38
CA CYS A 318 9.82 1.06 -11.36
C CYS A 318 9.95 -0.07 -10.35
N ARG A 319 10.30 -1.29 -10.79
CA ARG A 319 10.55 -2.46 -9.93
C ARG A 319 11.73 -2.25 -8.98
N THR A 320 12.86 -1.80 -9.50
CA THR A 320 14.05 -1.55 -8.67
C THR A 320 13.75 -0.49 -7.61
N THR A 321 12.97 0.53 -7.96
CA THR A 321 12.55 1.57 -7.02
C THR A 321 11.61 1.04 -5.95
N THR A 322 10.55 0.29 -6.29
CA THR A 322 9.65 -0.34 -5.31
C THR A 322 10.38 -1.33 -4.41
N ASP A 323 11.20 -2.23 -4.96
CA ASP A 323 11.97 -3.22 -4.19
C ASP A 323 13.00 -2.54 -3.26
N SER A 324 13.55 -1.39 -3.68
CA SER A 324 14.47 -0.56 -2.87
C SER A 324 13.73 0.14 -1.74
N LEU A 325 12.57 0.74 -2.02
CA LEU A 325 11.74 1.41 -1.03
C LEU A 325 11.21 0.45 0.02
N LEU A 326 10.71 -0.71 -0.41
CA LEU A 326 10.22 -1.75 0.49
C LEU A 326 11.30 -2.23 1.46
N ARG A 327 12.53 -2.47 0.95
CA ARG A 327 13.68 -2.79 1.80
C ARG A 327 14.00 -1.68 2.79
N SER A 328 13.89 -0.41 2.40
CA SER A 328 14.09 0.73 3.32
C SER A 328 13.05 0.75 4.43
N ILE A 329 11.78 0.50 4.11
CA ILE A 329 10.67 0.42 5.07
C ILE A 329 10.91 -0.72 6.06
N HIS A 330 11.19 -1.93 5.57
CA HIS A 330 11.47 -3.09 6.44
C HIS A 330 12.71 -2.88 7.32
N GLN A 331 13.76 -2.27 6.78
CA GLN A 331 14.96 -1.93 7.55
C GLN A 331 14.66 -0.91 8.65
N PHE A 332 13.80 0.08 8.38
CA PHE A 332 13.38 1.05 9.38
C PHE A 332 12.52 0.41 10.48
N ALA A 333 11.61 -0.48 10.09
CA ALA A 333 10.74 -1.20 11.02
C ALA A 333 11.53 -2.12 11.97
N ASP A 334 12.73 -2.58 11.58
CA ASP A 334 13.66 -3.36 12.41
C ASP A 334 13.00 -4.56 13.13
N GLY A 335 12.15 -5.29 12.39
CA GLY A 335 11.42 -6.45 12.91
C GLY A 335 10.19 -6.13 13.77
N ALA A 336 9.80 -4.86 13.90
CA ALA A 336 8.50 -4.48 14.46
C ALA A 336 7.36 -5.07 13.63
N GLU A 337 6.25 -5.40 14.30
CA GLU A 337 5.06 -5.92 13.63
C GLU A 337 4.44 -4.83 12.75
N GLN A 338 4.05 -5.21 11.53
CA GLN A 338 3.43 -4.31 10.57
C GLN A 338 2.06 -3.85 11.10
N SER A 339 1.88 -2.53 11.19
CA SER A 339 0.65 -1.91 11.71
C SER A 339 -0.48 -1.93 10.68
N ASP A 340 -0.18 -1.63 9.41
CA ASP A 340 -1.14 -1.60 8.32
C ASP A 340 -0.59 -2.14 7.00
N ASP A 341 -1.48 -2.42 6.04
CA ASP A 341 -1.12 -2.94 4.72
C ASP A 341 -0.16 -1.96 3.99
N ILE A 342 0.90 -2.50 3.39
CA ILE A 342 1.87 -1.67 2.64
C ILE A 342 1.58 -1.82 1.15
N THR A 343 1.12 -0.74 0.53
CA THR A 343 0.81 -0.72 -0.91
C THR A 343 1.59 0.36 -1.64
N LEU A 344 2.16 -0.02 -2.78
CA LEU A 344 2.91 0.86 -3.68
C LEU A 344 2.48 0.60 -5.12
N LEU A 345 2.21 1.65 -5.89
CA LEU A 345 2.00 1.59 -7.34
C LEU A 345 2.82 2.69 -8.00
N LEU A 346 3.81 2.29 -8.79
CA LEU A 346 4.71 3.18 -9.51
C LEU A 346 4.47 3.04 -11.01
N ILE A 347 4.39 4.18 -11.68
CA ILE A 347 4.33 4.27 -13.13
C ILE A 347 5.32 5.34 -13.59
N ARG A 348 6.09 5.02 -14.63
CA ARG A 348 6.91 5.97 -15.36
C ARG A 348 6.52 5.94 -16.82
N ARG A 349 6.15 7.12 -17.33
CA ARG A 349 5.99 7.35 -18.76
C ARG A 349 7.38 7.41 -19.38
N ARG A 350 7.67 6.57 -20.36
CA ARG A 350 8.94 6.61 -21.10
C ARG A 350 8.68 7.24 -22.45
N GLN A 351 9.60 8.08 -22.92
CA GLN A 351 9.64 8.35 -24.35
C GLN A 351 10.19 7.11 -25.05
N PRO A 352 9.52 6.60 -26.10
CA PRO A 352 10.10 5.53 -26.90
C PRO A 352 11.41 6.04 -27.51
N ALA A 353 12.50 5.29 -27.32
CA ALA A 353 13.83 5.67 -27.82
C ALA A 353 13.88 5.90 -29.35
N ASP A 354 12.89 5.36 -30.09
CA ASP A 354 12.74 5.44 -31.55
C ASP A 354 11.38 6.05 -31.98
N ALA A 355 10.63 6.70 -31.07
CA ALA A 355 9.43 7.42 -31.52
C ALA A 355 9.89 8.60 -32.40
N PRO A 356 9.35 8.76 -33.61
CA PRO A 356 9.50 10.03 -34.30
C PRO A 356 9.02 11.14 -33.35
N PRO A 357 9.72 12.29 -33.29
CA PRO A 357 9.27 13.42 -32.51
C PRO A 357 7.78 13.64 -32.78
N THR A 358 6.97 13.74 -31.73
CA THR A 358 5.55 14.06 -31.92
C THR A 358 5.48 15.42 -32.56
N ASP A 359 4.72 15.57 -33.65
CA ASP A 359 4.45 16.88 -34.28
C ASP A 359 3.63 17.82 -33.36
N GLU A 360 3.53 17.52 -32.06
CA GLU A 360 2.79 18.26 -31.04
C GLU A 360 3.68 18.50 -29.82
N MET A 361 3.64 19.73 -29.30
CA MET A 361 4.28 20.19 -28.07
C MET A 361 3.21 20.72 -27.13
N CYS A 362 3.06 20.12 -25.96
CA CYS A 362 2.14 20.57 -24.90
C CYS A 362 2.95 20.96 -23.67
N LEU A 363 2.78 22.21 -23.19
CA LEU A 363 3.51 22.74 -22.07
C LEU A 363 2.57 23.54 -21.15
N THR A 364 2.68 23.33 -19.84
CA THR A 364 2.03 24.17 -18.83
C THR A 364 3.08 24.98 -18.10
N ILE A 365 2.90 26.30 -18.05
CA ILE A 365 3.77 27.25 -17.37
C ILE A 365 2.96 28.14 -16.42
N THR A 366 3.62 28.87 -15.54
CA THR A 366 3.00 29.99 -14.81
C THR A 366 3.28 31.33 -15.48
N ASN A 367 2.54 32.38 -15.10
CA ASN A 367 2.75 33.77 -15.51
C ASN A 367 4.05 34.42 -14.95
N THR A 368 5.08 33.63 -14.60
CA THR A 368 6.35 34.14 -14.06
C THR A 368 7.43 34.24 -15.14
N LEU A 369 8.38 35.16 -15.00
CA LEU A 369 9.49 35.34 -15.96
C LEU A 369 10.34 34.07 -16.15
N ALA A 370 10.58 33.32 -15.07
CA ALA A 370 11.36 32.08 -15.13
C ALA A 370 10.66 31.01 -15.97
N ASP A 371 9.34 30.90 -15.84
CA ASP A 371 8.53 29.95 -16.60
C ASP A 371 8.31 30.38 -18.05
N GLN A 372 8.25 31.70 -18.32
CA GLN A 372 8.28 32.21 -19.70
C GLN A 372 9.58 31.83 -20.41
N GLN A 373 10.73 31.93 -19.72
CA GLN A 373 12.00 31.53 -20.30
C GLN A 373 12.07 30.02 -20.54
N ARG A 374 11.57 29.22 -19.60
CA ARG A 374 11.42 27.76 -19.78
C ARG A 374 10.56 27.40 -21.00
N ALA A 375 9.49 28.16 -21.27
CA ALA A 375 8.66 27.94 -22.45
C ALA A 375 9.40 28.18 -23.76
N MET A 376 10.27 29.19 -23.80
CA MET A 376 11.08 29.49 -24.98
C MET A 376 12.16 28.42 -25.20
N ASP A 377 12.81 27.96 -24.13
CA ASP A 377 13.84 26.91 -24.21
C ASP A 377 13.24 25.56 -24.69
N GLU A 378 12.05 25.21 -24.21
CA GLU A 378 11.31 24.03 -24.69
C GLU A 378 10.87 24.18 -26.15
N LEU A 379 10.41 25.37 -26.55
CA LEU A 379 10.05 25.63 -27.95
C LEU A 379 11.26 25.47 -28.88
N ASP A 380 12.41 26.04 -28.50
CA ASP A 380 13.64 25.94 -29.30
C ASP A 380 14.07 24.46 -29.43
N THR A 381 14.06 23.72 -28.32
CA THR A 381 14.36 22.27 -28.31
C THR A 381 13.40 21.48 -29.20
N PHE A 382 12.11 21.79 -29.15
CA PHE A 382 11.09 21.16 -29.97
C PHE A 382 11.28 21.47 -31.46
N LEU A 383 11.49 22.73 -31.82
CA LEU A 383 11.67 23.14 -33.22
C LEU A 383 12.96 22.61 -33.83
N ASP A 384 14.04 22.48 -33.05
CA ASP A 384 15.31 21.89 -33.49
C ASP A 384 15.22 20.39 -33.76
N ALA A 385 14.31 19.70 -33.05
CA ALA A 385 14.05 18.27 -33.25
C ALA A 385 13.19 17.97 -34.49
N HIS A 386 12.63 18.98 -35.16
CA HIS A 386 11.71 18.81 -36.30
C HIS A 386 12.22 19.48 -37.58
N PRO A 387 11.85 18.96 -38.77
CA PRO A 387 12.24 19.54 -40.06
C PRO A 387 11.43 20.81 -40.41
N VAL A 388 11.36 21.79 -39.50
CA VAL A 388 10.65 23.06 -39.70
C VAL A 388 11.58 24.06 -40.39
N PRO A 389 11.18 24.71 -41.50
CA PRO A 389 12.01 25.71 -42.17
C PRO A 389 12.36 26.90 -41.26
N PRO A 390 13.55 27.50 -41.36
CA PRO A 390 13.99 28.60 -40.48
C PRO A 390 13.02 29.79 -40.42
N LYS A 391 12.36 30.11 -41.54
CA LYS A 391 11.36 31.17 -41.61
C LYS A 391 10.12 30.86 -40.75
N GLN A 392 9.70 29.60 -40.72
CA GLN A 392 8.56 29.14 -39.95
C GLN A 392 8.92 28.99 -38.46
N GLN A 393 10.13 28.52 -38.15
CA GLN A 393 10.66 28.53 -36.77
C GLN A 393 10.66 29.95 -36.19
N TYR A 394 11.17 30.93 -36.95
CA TYR A 394 11.15 32.34 -36.53
C TYR A 394 9.72 32.86 -36.28
N ALA A 395 8.78 32.53 -37.18
CA ALA A 395 7.39 32.95 -37.03
C ALA A 395 6.73 32.34 -35.77
N ILE A 396 6.95 31.06 -35.50
CA ILE A 396 6.42 30.36 -34.32
C ILE A 396 7.01 30.95 -33.04
N ARG A 397 8.34 31.14 -33.01
CA ARG A 397 9.05 31.73 -31.86
C ARG A 397 8.55 33.13 -31.53
N LEU A 398 8.46 33.99 -32.55
CA LEU A 398 7.95 35.35 -32.39
C LEU A 398 6.49 35.34 -31.89
N ALA A 399 5.65 34.47 -32.44
CA ALA A 399 4.25 34.37 -32.01
C ALA A 399 4.15 33.93 -30.55
N LEU A 400 4.90 32.93 -30.11
CA LEU A 400 4.85 32.49 -28.72
C LEU A 400 5.31 33.60 -27.76
N GLU A 401 6.44 34.24 -28.04
CA GLU A 401 7.01 35.30 -27.21
C GLU A 401 6.05 36.47 -27.03
N GLU A 402 5.49 36.96 -28.14
CA GLU A 402 4.57 38.10 -28.13
C GLU A 402 3.24 37.77 -27.46
N LEU A 403 2.70 36.57 -27.68
CA LEU A 403 1.44 36.17 -27.08
C LEU A 403 1.57 35.91 -25.58
N LEU A 404 2.64 35.24 -25.14
CA LEU A 404 2.91 35.06 -23.71
C LEU A 404 3.11 36.39 -23.01
N THR A 405 3.86 37.32 -23.63
CA THR A 405 4.05 38.67 -23.08
C THR A 405 2.71 39.39 -22.94
N ASN A 406 1.83 39.30 -23.94
CA ASN A 406 0.51 39.91 -23.88
C ASN A 406 -0.40 39.27 -22.81
N VAL A 407 -0.44 37.94 -22.74
CA VAL A 407 -1.24 37.22 -21.72
C VAL A 407 -0.78 37.62 -20.32
N VAL A 408 0.53 37.54 -20.04
CA VAL A 408 1.06 37.87 -18.71
C VAL A 408 0.84 39.34 -18.35
N LYS A 409 0.94 40.26 -19.31
CA LYS A 409 0.79 41.70 -19.07
C LYS A 409 -0.65 42.17 -18.93
N TYR A 410 -1.59 41.55 -19.65
CA TYR A 410 -2.96 42.08 -19.77
C TYR A 410 -4.04 41.16 -19.18
N ALA A 411 -3.81 39.85 -19.09
CA ALA A 411 -4.83 38.91 -18.59
C ALA A 411 -4.85 38.80 -17.05
N TYR A 412 -3.76 39.17 -16.37
CA TYR A 412 -3.63 39.03 -14.92
C TYR A 412 -3.42 40.38 -14.23
N THR A 413 -4.13 40.62 -13.12
CA THR A 413 -4.06 41.87 -12.35
C THR A 413 -3.53 41.67 -10.92
N ASP A 414 -3.27 40.42 -10.54
CA ASP A 414 -2.70 40.05 -9.24
C ASP A 414 -1.28 39.52 -9.41
N ASN A 415 -0.57 39.34 -8.28
CA ASN A 415 0.79 38.80 -8.25
C ASN A 415 0.81 37.30 -7.90
N VAL A 416 -0.28 36.58 -8.17
CA VAL A 416 -0.37 35.14 -7.89
C VAL A 416 0.08 34.35 -9.12
N PRO A 417 0.77 33.21 -8.97
CA PRO A 417 1.05 32.32 -10.09
C PRO A 417 -0.23 31.74 -10.68
N HIS A 418 -0.46 31.99 -11.97
CA HIS A 418 -1.60 31.45 -12.72
C HIS A 418 -1.14 30.52 -13.84
N PRO A 419 -1.84 29.39 -14.09
CA PRO A 419 -1.46 28.42 -15.11
C PRO A 419 -1.80 28.91 -16.53
N ILE A 420 -0.81 28.81 -17.42
CA ILE A 420 -0.94 29.07 -18.85
C ILE A 420 -0.57 27.78 -19.59
N HIS A 421 -1.48 27.29 -20.42
CA HIS A 421 -1.28 26.09 -21.23
C HIS A 421 -0.93 26.48 -22.67
N ILE A 422 0.15 25.92 -23.19
CA ILE A 422 0.68 26.14 -24.54
C ILE A 422 0.58 24.80 -25.29
N HIS A 423 0.00 24.84 -26.47
CA HIS A 423 -0.10 23.68 -27.35
C HIS A 423 0.30 24.09 -28.77
N LEU A 424 1.45 23.62 -29.24
CA LEU A 424 1.91 23.80 -30.62
C LEU A 424 1.74 22.49 -31.37
N ARG A 425 1.21 22.55 -32.59
CA ARG A 425 1.05 21.42 -33.50
C ARG A 425 1.64 21.76 -34.87
N LEU A 426 2.63 21.00 -35.32
CA LEU A 426 3.26 21.07 -36.65
C LEU A 426 2.42 20.35 -37.72
N ALA A 427 1.10 20.59 -37.72
CA ALA A 427 0.22 20.14 -38.80
C ALA A 427 0.40 21.03 -40.05
N THR A 428 -0.38 20.77 -41.11
CA THR A 428 -0.46 21.67 -42.27
C THR A 428 -1.86 22.29 -42.32
N PRO A 429 -2.06 23.55 -41.89
CA PRO A 429 -1.05 24.51 -41.35
C PRO A 429 -0.64 24.24 -39.89
N PRO A 430 0.55 24.69 -39.45
CA PRO A 430 0.91 24.62 -38.04
C PRO A 430 -0.02 25.49 -37.19
N THR A 431 -0.23 25.08 -35.95
CA THR A 431 -1.18 25.73 -35.04
C THR A 431 -0.57 25.91 -33.67
N LEU A 432 -0.61 27.12 -33.10
CA LEU A 432 -0.21 27.40 -31.71
C LEU A 432 -1.43 27.86 -30.93
N THR A 433 -1.77 27.18 -29.85
CA THR A 433 -2.87 27.53 -28.95
C THR A 433 -2.32 27.87 -27.57
N ILE A 434 -2.71 29.03 -27.04
CA ILE A 434 -2.45 29.45 -25.67
C ILE A 434 -3.79 29.53 -24.95
N THR A 435 -3.87 28.87 -23.79
CA THR A 435 -5.05 28.86 -22.93
C THR A 435 -4.69 29.38 -21.55
N ASP A 436 -5.44 30.36 -21.07
CA ASP A 436 -5.22 31.01 -19.77
C ASP A 436 -6.55 31.25 -19.04
N ASP A 437 -6.48 31.41 -17.72
CA ASP A 437 -7.62 31.66 -16.83
C ASP A 437 -7.77 33.14 -16.43
N GLY A 438 -7.02 34.04 -17.06
CA GLY A 438 -7.06 35.45 -16.78
C GLY A 438 -8.39 36.12 -17.16
N GLN A 439 -8.46 37.44 -16.91
CA GLN A 439 -9.60 38.24 -17.33
C GLN A 439 -9.78 38.20 -18.86
N PRO A 440 -11.01 38.35 -19.38
CA PRO A 440 -11.26 38.34 -20.82
C PRO A 440 -10.36 39.35 -21.52
N PHE A 441 -9.51 38.86 -22.42
CA PHE A 441 -8.59 39.69 -23.18
C PHE A 441 -8.45 39.12 -24.59
N ASN A 442 -9.01 39.84 -25.56
CA ASN A 442 -8.86 39.55 -26.98
C ASN A 442 -7.75 40.44 -27.55
N PRO A 443 -6.55 39.90 -27.83
CA PRO A 443 -5.43 40.71 -28.34
C PRO A 443 -5.73 41.39 -29.68
N LEU A 444 -6.73 40.93 -30.44
CA LEU A 444 -7.14 41.52 -31.72
C LEU A 444 -8.00 42.78 -31.57
N GLN A 445 -8.61 42.99 -30.40
CA GLN A 445 -9.52 44.11 -30.14
C GLN A 445 -9.02 45.01 -29.02
N ASP A 446 -8.40 44.42 -28.00
CA ASP A 446 -8.10 45.10 -26.74
C ASP A 446 -6.65 45.63 -26.69
N ALA A 447 -5.77 45.17 -27.58
CA ALA A 447 -4.39 45.65 -27.65
C ALA A 447 -4.32 47.03 -28.34
N PRO A 448 -3.51 47.97 -27.84
CA PRO A 448 -3.36 49.28 -28.46
C PRO A 448 -2.76 49.15 -29.88
N PRO A 449 -3.27 49.93 -30.86
CA PRO A 449 -2.75 49.90 -32.22
C PRO A 449 -1.28 50.36 -32.26
N PRO A 450 -0.45 49.82 -33.17
CA PRO A 450 0.95 50.20 -33.28
C PRO A 450 1.08 51.66 -33.73
N THR A 451 1.95 52.42 -33.05
CA THR A 451 2.35 53.76 -33.51
C THR A 451 3.46 53.62 -34.56
N LEU A 452 3.10 53.76 -35.84
CA LEU A 452 4.03 53.62 -36.97
C LEU A 452 4.62 54.96 -37.45
N ASP A 453 4.11 56.08 -36.96
CA ASP A 453 4.53 57.42 -37.35
C ASP A 453 5.74 57.90 -36.53
N GLY A 454 6.70 58.55 -37.22
CA GLY A 454 7.90 59.14 -36.62
C GLY A 454 9.17 58.25 -36.61
N PRO A 455 10.33 58.81 -36.24
CA PRO A 455 11.61 58.09 -36.11
C PRO A 455 11.49 56.94 -35.11
N ALA A 456 12.19 55.82 -35.35
CA ALA A 456 12.11 54.62 -34.50
C ALA A 456 12.46 54.90 -33.03
N GLU A 457 13.29 55.92 -32.79
CA GLU A 457 13.78 56.35 -31.46
C GLU A 457 12.69 57.03 -30.60
N ASP A 458 11.64 57.59 -31.24
CA ASP A 458 10.57 58.35 -30.58
C ASP A 458 9.27 57.53 -30.39
N ARG A 459 9.26 56.26 -30.81
CA ARG A 459 8.08 55.41 -30.74
C ARG A 459 7.91 54.83 -29.33
N PRO A 460 6.69 54.80 -28.77
CA PRO A 460 6.44 54.13 -27.49
C PRO A 460 6.81 52.64 -27.58
N ILE A 461 7.48 52.12 -26.55
CA ILE A 461 7.87 50.71 -26.45
C ILE A 461 6.62 49.86 -26.21
N GLY A 462 6.15 49.15 -27.24
CA GLY A 462 5.02 48.21 -27.18
C GLY A 462 4.04 48.34 -28.33
N GLY A 463 3.32 47.26 -28.65
CA GLY A 463 2.25 47.24 -29.68
C GLY A 463 2.68 46.79 -31.08
N LEU A 464 3.98 46.56 -31.32
CA LEU A 464 4.49 46.06 -32.61
C LEU A 464 4.31 44.54 -32.78
N GLY A 465 4.24 43.76 -31.71
CA GLY A 465 4.16 42.30 -31.76
C GLY A 465 2.99 41.74 -32.56
N LEU A 466 1.77 42.16 -32.21
CA LEU A 466 0.56 41.78 -32.96
C LEU A 466 0.59 42.22 -34.42
N HIS A 467 1.18 43.39 -34.69
CA HIS A 467 1.35 43.89 -36.05
C HIS A 467 2.36 43.03 -36.84
N LEU A 468 3.46 42.62 -36.21
CA LEU A 468 4.44 41.71 -36.80
C LEU A 468 3.82 40.34 -37.08
N ILE A 469 3.04 39.80 -36.12
CA ILE A 469 2.31 38.53 -36.29
C ILE A 469 1.39 38.58 -37.52
N GLN A 470 0.58 39.64 -37.65
CA GLN A 470 -0.32 39.84 -38.78
C GLN A 470 0.43 40.08 -40.10
N SER A 471 1.53 40.84 -40.09
CA SER A 471 2.33 41.13 -41.30
C SER A 471 3.05 39.91 -41.87
N LEU A 472 3.32 38.90 -41.03
CA LEU A 472 3.88 37.61 -41.43
C LEU A 472 2.81 36.63 -41.95
N GLY A 473 1.55 37.05 -42.08
CA GLY A 473 0.46 36.25 -42.65
C GLY A 473 -0.14 35.23 -41.69
N MET A 474 0.09 35.35 -40.38
CA MET A 474 -0.51 34.49 -39.37
C MET A 474 -1.96 34.92 -39.09
N THR A 475 -2.85 33.94 -38.91
CA THR A 475 -4.26 34.21 -38.55
C THR A 475 -4.47 33.90 -37.09
N LEU A 476 -5.03 34.84 -36.33
CA LEU A 476 -5.35 34.62 -34.92
C LEU A 476 -6.87 34.44 -34.74
N HIS A 477 -7.23 33.52 -33.86
CA HIS A 477 -8.59 33.28 -33.41
C HIS A 477 -8.62 33.33 -31.89
N TYR A 478 -9.46 34.21 -31.35
CA TYR A 478 -9.74 34.27 -29.93
C TYR A 478 -11.15 33.75 -29.66
N ARG A 479 -11.29 32.93 -28.62
CA ARG A 479 -12.58 32.58 -28.04
C ARG A 479 -12.45 32.48 -26.52
N ARG A 480 -13.55 32.68 -25.81
CA ARG A 480 -13.65 32.41 -24.38
C ARG A 480 -14.58 31.23 -24.16
N GLU A 481 -14.10 30.21 -23.46
CA GLU A 481 -14.81 28.96 -23.23
C GLU A 481 -14.55 28.49 -21.79
N ASN A 482 -15.60 28.13 -21.04
CA ASN A 482 -15.49 27.69 -19.64
C ASN A 482 -14.62 28.60 -18.75
N SER A 483 -14.84 29.92 -18.86
CA SER A 483 -14.06 30.95 -18.14
C SER A 483 -12.58 31.04 -18.48
N ARG A 484 -12.10 30.36 -19.53
CA ARG A 484 -10.72 30.44 -20.03
C ARG A 484 -10.64 31.20 -21.34
N ASN A 485 -9.60 32.01 -21.49
CA ASN A 485 -9.19 32.59 -22.76
C ASN A 485 -8.51 31.51 -23.59
N ILE A 486 -8.89 31.38 -24.86
CA ILE A 486 -8.24 30.45 -25.81
C ILE A 486 -7.85 31.27 -27.03
N LEU A 487 -6.55 31.44 -27.22
CA LEU A 487 -5.98 32.15 -28.34
C LEU A 487 -5.25 31.16 -29.25
N THR A 488 -5.67 31.06 -30.50
CA THR A 488 -5.10 30.14 -31.49
C THR A 488 -4.49 30.93 -32.64
N VAL A 489 -3.25 30.62 -32.99
CA VAL A 489 -2.53 31.14 -34.15
C VAL A 489 -2.40 30.04 -35.18
N LEU A 490 -2.87 30.31 -36.39
CA LEU A 490 -2.63 29.48 -37.57
C LEU A 490 -1.47 30.10 -38.35
N PHE A 491 -0.40 29.33 -38.52
CA PHE A 491 0.76 29.75 -39.29
C PHE A 491 0.52 29.46 -40.78
N PRO A 492 0.98 30.33 -41.70
CA PRO A 492 0.91 30.00 -43.11
C PRO A 492 1.71 28.71 -43.40
N PRO A 493 1.28 27.90 -44.40
CA PRO A 493 2.05 26.75 -44.84
C PRO A 493 3.44 27.20 -45.32
N ALA A 494 4.43 26.32 -45.11
CA ALA A 494 5.84 26.56 -45.40
C ALA A 494 6.12 26.91 -46.87
#